data_AF-A0A1C4SFK4-F1
#
_entry.id   AF-A0A1C4SFK4-F1
#
_cell.length_a   1.000
_cell.length_b   1.000
_cell.length_c   1.000
_cell.angle_alpha   90.00
_cell.angle_beta   90.00
_cell.angle_gamma   90.00
#
_symmetry.space_group_name_H-M   'P 1'
#
loop_
_entity.id
_entity.type
_entity.pdbx_description
1 polymer ?
#
loop_
_entity_poly.entity_id
_entity_poly.type
_entity_poly.pdbx_seq_one_letter_code
_entity_poly.pdbx_strand_id
1 'polypeptide(L)'
;MTVEQAPPDAAATRPGPRAAPDAPDAVQTLGRWTLRPGVAVTELPDGVHLRGWITGVTLEGGPGLRVLWSRLAETLTAAGALAADRSARLARSAPAGSPVRAALLTVIARLHEHHLLVERAGLAEQPDGTTEKTSGPWARGVADRPATAAAALGRSRARVIAADPGGSPSPRSAARALERAGLRAEVVAGAASADGRVLLTATG
;
A
#
# COMPACT_ATOMS: atom_id res chain seq x y z
N MET A 1 15.82 -13.93 81.94
CA MET A 1 15.07 -14.50 80.81
C MET A 1 15.13 -13.49 79.69
N THR A 2 15.92 -13.80 78.67
CA THR A 2 16.28 -12.89 77.58
C THR A 2 15.41 -13.28 76.37
N VAL A 3 14.64 -12.34 75.83
CA VAL A 3 13.84 -12.56 74.62
C VAL A 3 14.59 -11.92 73.45
N GLU A 4 15.03 -12.78 72.54
CA GLU A 4 15.78 -12.49 71.32
C GLU A 4 14.86 -11.81 70.29
N GLN A 5 15.24 -10.61 69.83
CA GLN A 5 14.57 -9.91 68.75
C GLN A 5 15.09 -10.42 67.39
N ALA A 6 14.17 -10.92 66.57
CA ALA A 6 14.43 -11.28 65.17
C ALA A 6 14.66 -10.02 64.29
N PRO A 7 15.55 -10.07 63.28
CA PRO A 7 15.82 -8.94 62.41
C PRO A 7 14.70 -8.71 61.39
N PRO A 8 14.49 -7.46 60.93
CA PRO A 8 13.49 -7.14 59.91
C PRO A 8 13.90 -7.70 58.54
N ASP A 9 12.98 -8.44 57.95
CA ASP A 9 13.06 -9.05 56.63
C ASP A 9 13.22 -7.96 55.56
N ALA A 10 14.33 -8.03 54.83
CA ALA A 10 14.66 -7.09 53.77
C ALA A 10 13.64 -7.25 52.64
N ALA A 11 12.77 -6.26 52.49
CA ALA A 11 11.83 -6.15 51.38
C ALA A 11 12.59 -6.26 50.06
N ALA A 12 12.53 -7.46 49.45
CA ALA A 12 13.01 -7.70 48.12
C ALA A 12 12.18 -6.85 47.14
N THR A 13 12.74 -5.71 46.74
CA THR A 13 12.27 -4.92 45.59
C THR A 13 12.25 -5.83 44.37
N ARG A 14 11.08 -6.40 44.06
CA ARG A 14 10.86 -7.08 42.79
C ARG A 14 11.14 -6.05 41.67
N PRO A 15 12.08 -6.31 40.76
CA PRO A 15 12.19 -5.49 39.56
C PRO A 15 10.86 -5.58 38.83
N GLY A 16 10.18 -4.44 38.67
CA GLY A 16 8.94 -4.34 37.92
C GLY A 16 9.14 -4.90 36.50
N PRO A 17 8.06 -5.37 35.85
CA PRO A 17 8.15 -5.87 34.48
C PRO A 17 8.79 -4.80 33.61
N ARG A 18 9.94 -5.13 33.05
CA ARG A 18 10.65 -4.31 32.07
C ARG A 18 9.65 -4.07 30.93
N ALA A 19 9.16 -2.83 30.81
CA ALA A 19 8.27 -2.45 29.73
C ALA A 19 8.89 -2.94 28.42
N ALA A 20 8.16 -3.80 27.70
CA ALA A 20 8.58 -4.21 26.38
C ALA A 20 8.85 -2.93 25.57
N PRO A 21 9.91 -2.87 24.75
CA PRO A 21 10.09 -1.72 23.88
C PRO A 21 8.80 -1.52 23.08
N ASP A 22 8.20 -0.34 23.21
CA ASP A 22 6.94 0.01 22.52
C ASP A 22 7.08 -0.35 21.05
N ALA A 23 6.12 -1.10 20.51
CA ALA A 23 6.12 -1.49 19.12
C ALA A 23 6.22 -0.24 18.23
N PRO A 24 7.03 -0.27 17.16
CA PRO A 24 7.28 0.91 16.35
C PRO A 24 5.99 1.36 15.66
N ASP A 25 5.63 2.63 15.84
CA ASP A 25 4.39 3.18 15.29
C ASP A 25 4.48 3.53 13.78
N ALA A 26 3.37 4.04 13.23
CA ALA A 26 3.27 4.34 11.81
C ALA A 26 4.27 5.41 11.32
N VAL A 27 4.72 6.33 12.19
CA VAL A 27 5.74 7.33 11.83
C VAL A 27 7.13 6.71 11.79
N GLN A 28 7.45 5.81 12.72
CA GLN A 28 8.74 5.10 12.74
C GLN A 28 8.90 4.14 11.57
N THR A 29 7.78 3.70 11.02
CA THR A 29 7.73 2.71 9.95
C THR A 29 7.39 3.29 8.59
N LEU A 30 7.21 4.62 8.49
CA LEU A 30 6.82 5.31 7.26
C LEU A 30 7.80 5.04 6.09
N GLY A 31 9.07 4.80 6.38
CA GLY A 31 10.10 4.47 5.39
C GLY A 31 9.83 3.19 4.57
N ARG A 32 8.87 2.35 4.96
CA ARG A 32 8.42 1.18 4.16
C ARG A 32 7.27 1.50 3.21
N TRP A 33 6.64 2.67 3.33
CA TRP A 33 5.46 3.06 2.57
C TRP A 33 5.77 4.16 1.55
N THR A 34 5.03 4.16 0.46
CA THR A 34 4.99 5.25 -0.52
C THR A 34 3.55 5.53 -0.92
N LEU A 35 3.32 6.70 -1.52
CA LEU A 35 2.06 6.97 -2.20
C LEU A 35 1.88 5.95 -3.32
N ARG A 36 0.66 5.43 -3.43
CA ARG A 36 0.28 4.53 -4.49
C ARG A 36 0.51 5.21 -5.85
N PRO A 37 1.11 4.51 -6.84
CA PRO A 37 1.28 5.08 -8.17
C PRO A 37 -0.06 5.54 -8.78
N GLY A 38 -0.06 6.75 -9.34
CA GLY A 38 -1.26 7.39 -9.90
C GLY A 38 -2.06 8.24 -8.90
N VAL A 39 -1.65 8.33 -7.63
CA VAL A 39 -2.23 9.30 -6.70
C VAL A 39 -1.80 10.71 -7.11
N ALA A 40 -2.78 11.55 -7.45
CA ALA A 40 -2.59 12.97 -7.68
C ALA A 40 -2.75 13.73 -6.35
N VAL A 41 -1.89 14.73 -6.14
CA VAL A 41 -1.90 15.58 -4.94
C VAL A 41 -2.17 17.01 -5.37
N THR A 42 -3.18 17.63 -4.77
CA THR A 42 -3.54 19.04 -5.00
C THR A 42 -3.49 19.77 -3.68
N GLU A 43 -2.59 20.75 -3.57
CA GLU A 43 -2.51 21.60 -2.40
C GLU A 43 -3.70 22.57 -2.39
N LEU A 44 -4.29 22.74 -1.20
CA LEU A 44 -5.37 23.68 -0.94
C LEU A 44 -4.86 24.76 0.03
N PRO A 45 -5.56 25.91 0.17
CA PRO A 45 -5.16 26.95 1.12
C PRO A 45 -4.98 26.43 2.56
N ASP A 46 -5.94 25.62 3.02
CA ASP A 46 -5.98 25.08 4.38
C ASP A 46 -5.89 23.54 4.40
N GLY A 47 -5.28 22.94 3.37
CA GLY A 47 -5.27 21.49 3.27
C GLY A 47 -4.59 20.89 2.06
N VAL A 48 -4.89 19.61 1.84
CA VAL A 48 -4.43 18.85 0.68
C VAL A 48 -5.50 17.86 0.26
N HIS A 49 -5.78 17.83 -1.04
CA HIS A 49 -6.60 16.80 -1.65
C HIS A 49 -5.72 15.75 -2.32
N LEU A 50 -5.95 14.48 -2.00
CA LEU A 50 -5.32 13.35 -2.65
C LEU A 50 -6.36 12.54 -3.41
N ARG A 51 -6.10 12.28 -4.68
CA ARG A 51 -6.97 11.50 -5.55
C ARG A 51 -6.23 10.30 -6.10
N GLY A 52 -6.55 9.12 -5.59
CA GLY A 52 -6.17 7.84 -6.16
C GLY A 52 -7.14 7.38 -7.26
N TRP A 53 -6.90 6.17 -7.77
CA TRP A 53 -7.70 5.60 -8.85
C TRP A 53 -9.13 5.22 -8.40
N ILE A 54 -9.25 4.68 -7.19
CA ILE A 54 -10.52 4.12 -6.66
C ILE A 54 -11.14 4.99 -5.56
N THR A 55 -10.41 5.96 -5.03
CA THR A 55 -10.74 6.70 -3.82
C THR A 55 -9.92 7.97 -3.73
N GLY A 56 -10.36 8.90 -2.88
CA GLY A 56 -9.64 10.11 -2.56
C GLY A 56 -9.96 10.58 -1.15
N VAL A 57 -9.14 11.49 -0.65
CA VAL A 57 -9.34 12.12 0.66
C VAL A 57 -8.94 13.59 0.57
N THR A 58 -9.74 14.45 1.18
CA THR A 58 -9.34 15.83 1.46
C THR A 58 -8.99 15.92 2.93
N LEU A 59 -7.75 16.33 3.21
CA LEU A 59 -7.29 16.62 4.55
C LEU A 59 -7.34 18.15 4.71
N GLU A 60 -8.21 18.61 5.59
CA GLU A 60 -8.34 20.02 5.95
C GLU A 60 -7.91 20.22 7.39
N GLY A 61 -7.29 21.36 7.67
CA GLY A 61 -6.80 21.69 8.99
C GLY A 61 -6.28 23.11 9.05
N GLY A 62 -5.59 23.44 10.15
CA GLY A 62 -4.95 24.74 10.28
C GLY A 62 -3.72 24.90 9.36
N PRO A 63 -3.09 26.08 9.36
CA PRO A 63 -1.93 26.40 8.52
C PRO A 63 -0.73 25.45 8.72
N GLY A 64 -0.66 24.76 9.87
CA GLY A 64 0.36 23.75 10.14
C GLY A 64 0.24 22.47 9.29
N LEU A 65 -0.94 22.19 8.70
CA LEU A 65 -1.15 20.98 7.91
C LEU A 65 -0.30 20.96 6.63
N ARG A 66 -0.15 22.10 5.96
CA ARG A 66 0.69 22.21 4.76
C ARG A 66 2.15 21.84 5.05
N VAL A 67 2.69 22.35 6.15
CA VAL A 67 4.06 22.06 6.59
C VAL A 67 4.23 20.59 6.99
N LEU A 68 3.24 20.05 7.73
CA LEU A 68 3.18 18.63 8.09
C LEU A 68 3.19 17.75 6.84
N TRP A 69 2.35 18.11 5.86
CA TRP A 69 2.21 17.41 4.60
C TRP A 69 3.51 17.43 3.79
N SER A 70 4.19 18.57 3.66
CA SER A 70 5.46 18.64 2.91
C SER A 70 6.50 17.65 3.47
N ARG A 71 6.67 17.57 4.79
CA ARG A 71 7.61 16.64 5.43
C ARG A 71 7.20 15.17 5.24
N LEU A 72 5.90 14.91 5.29
CA LEU A 72 5.36 13.58 5.05
C LEU A 72 5.58 13.17 3.58
N ALA A 73 5.27 14.05 2.63
CA ALA A 73 5.42 13.84 1.19
C ALA A 73 6.89 13.60 0.80
N GLU A 74 7.84 14.33 1.40
CA GLU A 74 9.28 14.08 1.21
C GLU A 74 9.69 12.66 1.62
N THR A 75 9.07 12.11 2.68
CA THR A 75 9.34 10.75 3.13
C THR A 75 8.68 9.73 2.20
N LEU A 76 7.42 9.97 1.82
CA LEU A 76 6.65 9.08 0.96
C LEU A 76 7.23 8.98 -0.46
N THR A 77 7.76 10.08 -1.01
CA THR A 77 8.36 10.12 -2.35
C THR A 77 9.81 9.62 -2.39
N ALA A 78 10.47 9.47 -1.24
CA ALA A 78 11.82 8.92 -1.16
C ALA A 78 11.88 7.43 -1.53
N ALA A 79 13.07 6.93 -1.86
CA ALA A 79 13.33 5.53 -2.13
C ALA A 79 14.52 4.98 -1.32
N GLY A 80 14.52 3.68 -1.07
CA GLY A 80 15.61 2.96 -0.41
C GLY A 80 16.01 3.56 0.95
N ALA A 81 17.32 3.63 1.21
CA ALA A 81 17.87 4.13 2.46
C ALA A 81 17.45 5.58 2.80
N LEU A 82 17.19 6.40 1.78
CA LEU A 82 16.74 7.79 1.99
C LEU A 82 15.34 7.86 2.62
N ALA A 83 14.44 6.94 2.26
CA ALA A 83 13.12 6.87 2.87
C ALA A 83 13.21 6.49 4.35
N ALA A 84 14.12 5.58 4.70
CA ALA A 84 14.38 5.20 6.09
C ALA A 84 14.97 6.36 6.90
N ASP A 85 15.97 7.09 6.37
CA ASP A 85 16.53 8.26 7.06
C ASP A 85 15.49 9.35 7.30
N ARG A 86 14.68 9.67 6.28
CA ARG A 86 13.62 10.67 6.39
C ARG A 86 12.55 10.28 7.40
N SER A 87 12.15 9.01 7.42
CA SER A 87 11.24 8.46 8.44
C SER A 87 11.81 8.62 9.85
N ALA A 88 13.10 8.29 10.05
CA ALA A 88 13.75 8.43 11.34
C ALA A 88 13.91 9.90 11.76
N ARG A 89 14.21 10.80 10.82
CA ARG A 89 14.28 12.25 11.06
C ARG A 89 12.92 12.81 11.45
N LEU A 90 11.85 12.40 10.75
CA LEU A 90 10.49 12.79 11.06
C LEU A 90 10.11 12.34 12.48
N ALA A 91 10.40 11.09 12.83
CA ALA A 91 10.16 10.55 14.16
C ALA A 91 10.93 11.32 15.26
N ARG A 92 12.18 11.74 15.02
CA ARG A 92 12.93 12.59 15.95
C ARG A 92 12.32 13.99 16.10
N SER A 93 11.81 14.56 15.01
CA SER A 93 11.19 15.90 15.02
C SER A 93 9.77 15.92 15.60
N ALA A 94 9.14 14.75 15.74
CA ALA A 94 7.81 14.56 16.32
C ALA A 94 7.87 13.48 17.40
N PRO A 95 8.36 13.79 18.61
CA PRO A 95 8.48 12.83 19.71
C PRO A 95 7.14 12.16 20.05
N ALA A 96 7.21 10.94 20.59
CA ALA A 96 6.03 10.24 21.09
C ALA A 96 5.26 11.10 22.11
N GLY A 97 3.93 11.11 22.02
CA GLY A 97 3.05 11.94 22.85
C GLY A 97 2.93 13.41 22.43
N SER A 98 3.72 13.89 21.46
CA SER A 98 3.58 15.27 20.97
C SER A 98 2.32 15.47 20.11
N PRO A 99 1.71 16.67 20.07
CA PRO A 99 0.59 16.97 19.19
C PRO A 99 0.91 16.75 17.70
N VAL A 100 2.16 17.05 17.30
CA VAL A 100 2.65 16.81 15.94
C VAL A 100 2.67 15.31 15.61
N ARG A 101 3.10 14.47 16.56
CA ARG A 101 3.09 13.01 16.40
C ARG A 101 1.66 12.50 16.26
N ALA A 102 0.73 12.98 17.07
CA ALA A 102 -0.69 12.64 16.95
C ALA A 102 -1.26 13.04 15.58
N ALA A 103 -0.95 14.26 15.10
CA ALA A 103 -1.38 14.72 13.78
C ALA A 103 -0.82 13.85 12.64
N LEU A 104 0.46 13.48 12.70
CA LEU A 104 1.08 12.56 11.73
C LEU A 104 0.41 11.20 11.73
N LEU A 105 0.16 10.63 12.92
CA LEU A 105 -0.51 9.34 13.05
C LEU A 105 -1.92 9.38 12.45
N THR A 106 -2.68 10.45 12.71
CA THR A 106 -4.01 10.66 12.11
C THR A 106 -3.93 10.74 10.59
N VAL A 107 -3.01 11.53 10.03
CA VAL A 107 -2.86 11.65 8.58
C VAL A 107 -2.48 10.30 7.96
N ILE A 108 -1.49 9.60 8.52
CA ILE A 108 -1.05 8.29 8.01
C ILE A 108 -2.19 7.27 8.09
N ALA A 109 -2.97 7.26 9.17
CA ALA A 109 -4.15 6.41 9.30
C ALA A 109 -5.18 6.70 8.20
N ARG A 110 -5.50 7.98 7.94
CA ARG A 110 -6.42 8.36 6.84
C ARG A 110 -5.89 7.92 5.47
N LEU A 111 -4.60 8.06 5.21
CA LEU A 111 -4.03 7.59 3.94
C LEU A 111 -4.12 6.06 3.79
N HIS A 112 -4.00 5.30 4.88
CA HIS A 112 -4.23 3.85 4.89
C HIS A 112 -5.69 3.48 4.69
N GLU A 113 -6.61 4.10 5.43
CA GLU A 113 -8.06 3.88 5.31
C GLU A 113 -8.55 4.15 3.88
N HIS A 114 -7.98 5.16 3.23
CA HIS A 114 -8.27 5.47 1.83
C HIS A 114 -7.35 4.74 0.84
N HIS A 115 -6.65 3.66 1.22
CA HIS A 115 -5.84 2.85 0.31
C HIS A 115 -4.84 3.65 -0.56
N LEU A 116 -4.39 4.82 -0.09
CA LEU A 116 -3.49 5.72 -0.82
C LEU A 116 -2.02 5.39 -0.59
N LEU A 117 -1.72 4.50 0.37
CA LEU A 117 -0.39 3.99 0.64
C LEU A 117 -0.24 2.56 0.15
N VAL A 118 0.96 2.24 -0.34
CA VAL A 118 1.37 0.89 -0.72
C VAL A 118 2.78 0.61 -0.19
N GLU A 119 3.05 -0.64 0.11
CA GLU A 119 4.38 -1.06 0.56
C GLU A 119 5.40 -0.88 -0.57
N ARG A 120 6.51 -0.21 -0.28
CA ARG A 120 7.56 0.11 -1.24
C ARG A 120 8.23 -1.15 -1.79
N ALA A 121 8.41 -2.19 -0.97
CA ALA A 121 8.93 -3.48 -1.41
C ALA A 121 8.04 -4.13 -2.48
N GLY A 122 6.72 -3.88 -2.42
CA GLY A 122 5.75 -4.33 -3.43
C GLY A 122 5.82 -3.57 -4.77
N LEU A 123 6.69 -2.56 -4.89
CA LEU A 123 6.96 -1.81 -6.12
C LEU A 123 8.34 -2.08 -6.72
N ALA A 124 9.23 -2.79 -6.01
CA ALA A 124 10.56 -3.11 -6.53
C ALA A 124 10.42 -3.88 -7.85
N GLU A 125 11.09 -3.37 -8.89
CA GLU A 125 11.16 -4.08 -10.17
C GLU A 125 11.96 -5.37 -9.96
N GLN A 126 11.52 -6.45 -10.61
CA GLN A 126 12.31 -7.68 -10.61
C GLN A 126 13.71 -7.36 -11.16
N PRO A 127 14.78 -7.93 -10.58
CA PRO A 127 16.16 -7.56 -10.89
C PRO A 127 16.60 -7.88 -12.32
N ASP A 128 15.82 -8.67 -13.08
CA ASP A 128 16.02 -8.80 -14.52
C ASP A 128 15.37 -7.61 -15.21
N GLY A 129 16.20 -6.76 -15.81
CA GLY A 129 15.82 -5.60 -16.65
C GLY A 129 14.94 -5.92 -17.87
N THR A 130 14.28 -7.08 -17.89
CA THR A 130 13.02 -7.28 -18.57
C THR A 130 11.99 -6.32 -17.99
N THR A 131 11.89 -5.14 -18.60
CA THR A 131 10.69 -4.30 -18.59
C THR A 131 9.56 -5.04 -19.32
N GLU A 132 9.22 -6.25 -18.89
CA GLU A 132 8.29 -7.13 -19.58
C GLU A 132 6.93 -7.06 -18.91
N LYS A 133 6.02 -6.31 -19.56
CA LYS A 133 4.69 -6.75 -20.03
C LYS A 133 3.78 -7.57 -19.10
N THR A 134 4.06 -7.70 -17.81
CA THR A 134 3.43 -8.75 -17.00
C THR A 134 2.17 -8.26 -16.27
N SER A 135 2.01 -6.95 -16.11
CA SER A 135 0.73 -6.30 -15.75
C SER A 135 0.83 -4.82 -16.08
N GLY A 136 -0.22 -4.24 -16.65
CA GLY A 136 -0.24 -2.81 -16.96
C GLY A 136 -0.07 -1.94 -15.69
N PRO A 137 0.33 -0.67 -15.85
CA PRO A 137 0.55 0.27 -14.73
C PRO A 137 -0.65 0.41 -13.78
N TRP A 138 -1.85 0.02 -14.21
CA TRP A 138 -3.07 -0.03 -13.42
C TRP A 138 -2.97 -0.91 -12.17
N ALA A 139 -2.26 -2.06 -12.22
CA ALA A 139 -2.17 -2.98 -11.09
C ALA A 139 -1.45 -2.33 -9.89
N ARG A 140 -0.45 -1.48 -10.16
CA ARG A 140 0.22 -0.65 -9.15
C ARG A 140 -0.74 0.37 -8.52
N GLY A 141 -1.71 0.86 -9.30
CA GLY A 141 -2.72 1.84 -8.90
C GLY A 141 -3.96 1.28 -8.19
N VAL A 142 -4.18 -0.03 -8.17
CA VAL A 142 -5.40 -0.61 -7.56
C VAL A 142 -5.18 -1.79 -6.61
N ALA A 143 -4.10 -2.57 -6.76
CA ALA A 143 -3.91 -3.78 -5.95
C ALA A 143 -3.20 -3.47 -4.62
N ASP A 144 -3.67 -4.03 -3.51
CA ASP A 144 -3.03 -3.86 -2.18
C ASP A 144 -1.57 -4.34 -2.17
N ARG A 145 -1.27 -5.43 -2.88
CA ARG A 145 0.08 -5.95 -3.10
C ARG A 145 0.39 -6.04 -4.60
N PRO A 146 0.82 -4.93 -5.24
CA PRO A 146 0.98 -4.87 -6.69
C PRO A 146 1.87 -5.95 -7.29
N ALA A 147 3.04 -6.22 -6.69
CA ALA A 147 3.92 -7.28 -7.16
C ALA A 147 3.28 -8.67 -7.09
N THR A 148 2.58 -8.99 -5.99
CA THR A 148 1.87 -10.27 -5.87
C THR A 148 0.74 -10.36 -6.89
N ALA A 149 -0.05 -9.30 -7.05
CA ALA A 149 -1.15 -9.26 -8.00
C ALA A 149 -0.64 -9.44 -9.44
N ALA A 150 0.45 -8.75 -9.80
CA ALA A 150 1.07 -8.89 -11.11
C ALA A 150 1.60 -10.30 -11.37
N ALA A 151 2.25 -10.91 -10.37
CA ALA A 151 2.71 -12.29 -10.47
C ALA A 151 1.55 -13.29 -10.60
N ALA A 152 0.44 -13.07 -9.89
CA ALA A 152 -0.76 -13.90 -10.00
C ALA A 152 -1.41 -13.78 -11.39
N LEU A 153 -1.54 -12.55 -11.91
CA LEU A 153 -2.07 -12.30 -13.25
C LEU A 153 -1.21 -12.96 -14.33
N GLY A 154 0.12 -12.81 -14.24
CA GLY A 154 1.05 -13.41 -15.22
C GLY A 154 1.04 -14.95 -15.24
N ARG A 155 0.64 -15.59 -14.14
CA ARG A 155 0.44 -17.05 -14.07
C ARG A 155 -0.96 -17.48 -14.50
N SER A 156 -1.92 -16.56 -14.51
CA SER A 156 -3.31 -16.85 -14.84
C SER A 156 -3.49 -17.05 -16.34
N ARG A 157 -4.38 -17.99 -16.68
CA ARG A 157 -4.86 -18.20 -18.06
C ARG A 157 -6.32 -17.83 -18.15
N ALA A 158 -6.65 -17.03 -19.16
CA ALA A 158 -8.01 -16.62 -19.47
C ALA A 158 -8.47 -17.26 -20.78
N ARG A 159 -9.74 -17.68 -20.82
CA ARG A 159 -10.40 -18.13 -22.04
C ARG A 159 -11.52 -17.16 -22.39
N VAL A 160 -11.53 -16.73 -23.64
CA VAL A 160 -12.59 -15.95 -24.27
C VAL A 160 -13.41 -16.92 -25.12
N ILE A 161 -14.59 -17.27 -24.64
CA ILE A 161 -15.46 -18.25 -25.28
C ILE A 161 -16.51 -17.51 -26.10
N ALA A 162 -16.60 -17.82 -27.39
CA ALA A 162 -17.56 -17.22 -28.33
C ALA A 162 -18.18 -18.30 -29.24
N ALA A 163 -19.42 -18.10 -29.68
CA ALA A 163 -20.07 -19.01 -30.63
C ALA A 163 -19.37 -19.02 -31.99
N ASP A 164 -18.98 -17.83 -32.49
CA ASP A 164 -18.18 -17.65 -33.69
C ASP A 164 -16.97 -16.74 -33.42
N PRO A 165 -15.79 -17.31 -33.09
CA PRO A 165 -14.55 -16.57 -32.90
C PRO A 165 -14.04 -15.79 -34.12
N GLY A 166 -14.44 -16.19 -35.33
CA GLY A 166 -13.97 -15.62 -36.59
C GLY A 166 -14.90 -14.55 -37.17
N GLY A 167 -16.20 -14.65 -36.89
CA GLY A 167 -17.23 -13.78 -37.48
C GLY A 167 -17.42 -12.42 -36.80
N SER A 168 -16.86 -12.17 -35.62
CA SER A 168 -16.95 -10.86 -34.95
C SER A 168 -15.63 -10.39 -34.33
N PRO A 169 -15.38 -9.07 -34.24
CA PRO A 169 -14.14 -8.52 -33.65
C PRO A 169 -14.12 -8.54 -32.12
N SER A 170 -15.26 -8.81 -31.48
CA SER A 170 -15.43 -8.76 -30.02
C SER A 170 -14.54 -9.75 -29.25
N PRO A 171 -14.45 -11.05 -29.61
CA PRO A 171 -13.60 -12.02 -28.91
C PRO A 171 -12.12 -11.67 -28.99
N ARG A 172 -11.65 -11.21 -30.16
CA ARG A 172 -10.26 -10.78 -30.35
C ARG A 172 -9.95 -9.52 -29.57
N SER A 173 -10.88 -8.57 -29.51
CA SER A 173 -10.74 -7.35 -28.71
C SER A 173 -10.68 -7.65 -27.22
N ALA A 174 -11.52 -8.58 -26.74
CA ALA A 174 -11.52 -9.03 -25.36
C ALA A 174 -10.21 -9.75 -24.99
N ALA A 175 -9.72 -10.65 -25.84
CA ALA A 175 -8.43 -11.32 -25.63
C ALA A 175 -7.28 -10.30 -25.54
N ARG A 176 -7.22 -9.33 -26.47
CA ARG A 176 -6.22 -8.25 -26.42
C ARG A 176 -6.35 -7.35 -25.19
N ALA A 177 -7.56 -7.17 -24.65
CA ALA A 177 -7.75 -6.41 -23.42
C ALA A 177 -7.20 -7.19 -22.20
N LEU A 178 -7.46 -8.50 -22.13
CA LEU A 178 -6.93 -9.38 -21.10
C LEU A 178 -5.39 -9.50 -21.15
N GLU A 179 -4.82 -9.60 -22.34
CA GLU A 179 -3.37 -9.58 -22.56
C GLU A 179 -2.75 -8.26 -22.09
N ARG A 180 -3.37 -7.11 -22.42
CA ARG A 180 -2.93 -5.80 -21.91
C ARG A 180 -3.10 -5.66 -20.40
N ALA A 181 -4.05 -6.40 -19.81
CA ALA A 181 -4.22 -6.44 -18.37
C ALA A 181 -3.16 -7.30 -17.66
N GLY A 182 -2.43 -8.16 -18.40
CA GLY A 182 -1.37 -9.02 -17.88
C GLY A 182 -1.72 -10.51 -17.81
N LEU A 183 -2.88 -10.92 -18.33
CA LEU A 183 -3.27 -12.33 -18.40
C LEU A 183 -2.87 -12.95 -19.74
N ARG A 184 -2.62 -14.26 -19.76
CA ARG A 184 -2.52 -15.01 -21.03
C ARG A 184 -3.91 -15.39 -21.50
N ALA A 185 -4.36 -14.84 -22.61
CA ALA A 185 -5.71 -15.09 -23.14
C ALA A 185 -5.70 -16.02 -24.34
N GLU A 186 -6.70 -16.89 -24.43
CA GLU A 186 -6.97 -17.75 -25.58
C GLU A 186 -8.42 -17.56 -26.03
N VAL A 187 -8.66 -17.44 -27.34
CA VAL A 187 -10.02 -17.39 -27.90
C VAL A 187 -10.43 -18.80 -28.30
N VAL A 188 -11.56 -19.28 -27.79
CA VAL A 188 -12.05 -20.65 -27.99
C VAL A 188 -13.49 -20.62 -28.50
N ALA A 189 -13.82 -21.47 -29.46
CA ALA A 189 -15.20 -21.67 -29.89
C ALA A 189 -15.99 -22.42 -28.81
N GLY A 190 -17.21 -21.99 -28.53
CA GLY A 190 -18.07 -22.72 -27.58
C GLY A 190 -19.50 -22.21 -27.55
N ALA A 191 -20.43 -23.10 -27.18
CA ALA A 191 -21.86 -22.83 -27.12
C ALA A 191 -22.29 -21.88 -25.98
N ALA A 192 -21.33 -21.27 -25.28
CA ALA A 192 -21.58 -20.54 -24.04
C ALA A 192 -22.20 -19.15 -24.24
N SER A 193 -22.40 -18.70 -25.48
CA SER A 193 -22.71 -17.30 -25.75
C SER A 193 -23.61 -17.13 -26.97
N ALA A 194 -24.73 -16.43 -26.81
CA ALA A 194 -25.54 -15.98 -27.95
C ALA A 194 -24.69 -15.10 -28.89
N ASP A 195 -25.09 -15.00 -30.16
CA ASP A 195 -24.38 -14.23 -31.17
C ASP A 195 -24.05 -12.81 -30.67
N GLY A 196 -22.78 -12.41 -30.84
CA GLY A 196 -22.27 -11.10 -30.42
C GLY A 196 -21.86 -10.97 -28.95
N ARG A 197 -22.07 -11.99 -28.10
CA ARG A 197 -21.58 -12.00 -26.70
C ARG A 197 -20.30 -12.82 -26.56
N VAL A 198 -19.52 -12.57 -25.51
CA VAL A 198 -18.36 -13.40 -25.13
C VAL A 198 -18.42 -13.75 -23.66
N LEU A 199 -18.08 -15.00 -23.31
CA LEU A 199 -17.88 -15.43 -21.92
C LEU A 199 -16.39 -15.40 -21.60
N LEU A 200 -16.04 -14.73 -20.50
CA LEU A 200 -14.67 -14.68 -19.99
C LEU A 200 -14.56 -15.61 -18.79
N THR A 201 -13.61 -16.53 -18.84
CA THR A 201 -13.23 -17.36 -17.69
C THR A 201 -11.75 -17.20 -17.42
N ALA A 202 -11.34 -17.20 -16.16
CA ALA A 202 -9.94 -17.13 -15.76
C ALA A 202 -9.66 -18.21 -14.72
N THR A 203 -8.47 -18.80 -14.81
CA THR A 203 -7.94 -19.79 -13.87
C THR A 203 -6.53 -19.38 -13.48
N GLY A 204 -6.18 -19.48 -12.20
CA GLY A 204 -4.91 -19.03 -11.65
C GLY A 204 -4.59 -19.70 -10.33
#